data_AF-A0A0N4ZGE7-F1
#
_entry.id   AF-A0A0N4ZGE7-F1
#
_cell.length_a   1.000
_cell.length_b   1.000
_cell.length_c   1.000
_cell.angle_alpha   90.00
_cell.angle_beta   90.00
_cell.angle_gamma   90.00
#
_symmetry.space_group_name_H-M   'P 1'
#
loop_
_entity.id
_entity.type
_entity.pdbx_description
1 polymer ?
#
loop_
_entity_poly.entity_id
_entity_poly.type
_entity_poly.pdbx_seq_one_letter_code
_entity_poly.pdbx_strand_id
1 'polypeptide(L)'
;MPLNINDDDYVFSDKNVRKINKCDIHRLRQASAIFIDEVSMVCGVQLKYIDRAFSFVLRDRRPFGGKLIVLGGDFRQCLPIIKGATTEQLIQSTILCSRYFIHGYQVKKFTLNENMRANSDERDFAAFLLQIGNGVIRGRNDEELSLDGRMDNDRFVTVSEYMISTNNENNFLDEIFGLEYIRSVSKNNVALLCPTNKLVNEMNDRVIDRYYRNTEIFYSEDTLYFETDNVEGVDQLGITPEVRKYEQKYSNKYFTPDLLNTFNPTGYPLHALKIAKGCILMCLRNLDIKEGLCNGTRMVYIKTINEEGSTKKLFKCRSLDGAKTFLIAKVEHTPVNLKMAIPFTRNQFPVKIGYCMTINMFQGQTLDRVGLYLNELGIFSHGQLYVALSRAKSASSLKIKWSYPQNESRQGKIRNVINHSIIYMATNNIPQISLTQDMMDVYAGNRPLENVN
;
A
#
# COMPACT_ATOMS: atom_id res chain seq x y z
N MET A 1 13.99 4.37 2.53
CA MET A 1 14.38 3.10 3.17
C MET A 1 14.90 2.14 2.10
N PRO A 2 15.75 1.17 2.46
CA PRO A 2 16.15 0.06 1.60
C PRO A 2 14.93 -0.78 1.22
N LEU A 3 14.95 -1.35 0.03
CA LEU A 3 13.78 -2.03 -0.55
C LEU A 3 13.58 -3.44 0.05
N ASN A 4 14.66 -4.06 0.51
CA ASN A 4 14.71 -5.37 1.17
C ASN A 4 14.71 -5.27 2.70
N ILE A 5 14.30 -4.14 3.28
CA ILE A 5 14.34 -3.94 4.74
C ILE A 5 13.49 -4.96 5.53
N ASN A 6 12.53 -5.59 4.86
CA ASN A 6 11.67 -6.62 5.45
C ASN A 6 12.09 -8.06 5.07
N ASP A 7 13.21 -8.23 4.36
CA ASP A 7 13.77 -9.56 4.06
C ASP A 7 14.53 -10.08 5.29
N ASP A 8 14.39 -11.38 5.58
CA ASP A 8 15.01 -12.01 6.75
C ASP A 8 16.55 -11.86 6.77
N ASP A 9 17.19 -11.82 5.59
CA ASP A 9 18.64 -11.67 5.44
C ASP A 9 19.14 -10.23 5.59
N TYR A 10 18.25 -9.24 5.79
CA TYR A 10 18.64 -7.83 5.79
C TYR A 10 19.42 -7.46 7.06
N VAL A 11 20.75 -7.45 6.94
CA VAL A 11 21.64 -6.96 8.00
C VAL A 11 21.80 -5.44 7.89
N PHE A 12 21.33 -4.73 8.91
CA PHE A 12 21.61 -3.32 9.06
C PHE A 12 23.11 -3.12 9.36
N SER A 13 23.78 -2.31 8.54
CA SER A 13 25.11 -1.78 8.84
C SER A 13 25.13 -0.28 8.58
N ASP A 14 26.05 0.46 9.21
CA ASP A 14 26.23 1.91 8.97
C ASP A 14 26.58 2.21 7.50
N LYS A 15 27.11 1.21 6.78
CA LYS A 15 27.38 1.28 5.32
C LYS A 15 26.09 1.18 4.48
N ASN A 16 25.02 0.62 5.04
CA ASN A 16 23.72 0.39 4.38
C ASN A 16 22.68 1.47 4.70
N VAL A 17 23.04 2.50 5.46
CA VAL A 17 22.20 3.70 5.63
C VAL A 17 22.21 4.45 4.32
N ARG A 18 21.03 4.57 3.67
CA ARG A 18 20.87 5.28 2.41
C ARG A 18 21.40 6.70 2.61
N LYS A 19 22.33 7.13 1.76
CA LYS A 19 22.84 8.51 1.79
C LYS A 19 21.65 9.47 1.69
N ILE A 20 21.36 10.16 2.79
CA ILE A 20 20.35 11.21 2.83
C ILE A 20 20.99 12.43 2.15
N ASN A 21 20.29 13.06 1.21
CA ASN A 21 20.83 14.23 0.51
C ASN A 21 21.02 15.41 1.51
N LYS A 22 21.91 16.34 1.18
CA LYS A 22 22.27 17.45 2.08
C LYS A 22 21.04 18.30 2.49
N CYS A 23 20.07 18.48 1.59
CA CYS A 23 18.85 19.24 1.86
C CYS A 23 17.97 18.55 2.90
N ASP A 24 17.78 17.25 2.81
CA ASP A 24 17.00 16.46 3.77
C ASP A 24 17.70 16.35 5.11
N ILE A 25 19.04 16.25 5.14
CA ILE A 25 19.81 16.36 6.38
C ILE A 25 19.56 17.71 7.05
N HIS A 26 19.59 18.80 6.29
CA HIS A 26 19.31 20.13 6.82
C HIS A 26 17.89 20.25 7.39
N ARG A 27 16.88 19.75 6.65
CA ARG A 27 15.49 19.68 7.13
C ARG A 27 15.37 18.88 8.42
N LEU A 28 15.97 17.69 8.48
CA LEU A 28 15.97 16.84 9.66
C LEU A 28 16.62 17.54 10.86
N ARG A 29 17.72 18.26 10.66
CA ARG A 29 18.38 19.03 11.73
C ARG A 29 17.47 20.12 12.29
N GLN A 30 16.79 20.85 11.42
CA GLN A 30 15.87 21.94 11.81
C GLN A 30 14.54 21.44 12.38
N ALA A 31 14.07 20.26 11.96
CA ALA A 31 12.80 19.71 12.43
C ALA A 31 12.84 19.44 13.93
N SER A 32 11.84 19.89 14.69
CA SER A 32 11.70 19.56 16.12
C SER A 32 10.89 18.28 16.34
N ALA A 33 9.94 18.02 15.44
CA ALA A 33 9.09 16.84 15.47
C ALA A 33 8.97 16.22 14.08
N ILE A 34 8.70 14.92 14.04
CA ILE A 34 8.50 14.13 12.81
C ILE A 34 7.21 13.36 12.97
N PHE A 35 6.31 13.51 12.00
CA PHE A 35 5.02 12.84 11.95
C PHE A 35 5.10 11.63 11.04
N ILE A 36 4.62 10.48 11.52
CA ILE A 36 4.46 9.26 10.72
C ILE A 36 3.00 8.86 10.83
N ASP A 37 2.27 9.08 9.75
CA ASP A 37 0.86 8.68 9.62
C ASP A 37 0.73 7.24 9.11
N GLU A 38 -0.45 6.65 9.29
CA GLU A 38 -0.76 5.26 8.94
C GLU A 38 0.26 4.23 9.48
N VAL A 39 0.66 4.43 10.73
CA VAL A 39 1.73 3.66 11.38
C VAL A 39 1.41 2.16 11.53
N SER A 40 0.15 1.76 11.38
CA SER A 40 -0.25 0.34 11.41
C SER A 40 0.41 -0.47 10.29
N MET A 41 0.75 0.17 9.16
CA MET A 41 1.42 -0.47 8.03
C MET A 41 2.96 -0.42 8.12
N VAL A 42 3.51 0.27 9.12
CA VAL A 42 4.96 0.36 9.35
C VAL A 42 5.40 -0.84 10.18
N CYS A 43 6.44 -1.54 9.75
CA CYS A 43 7.00 -2.63 10.56
C CYS A 43 8.04 -2.09 11.57
N GLY A 44 8.28 -2.84 12.65
CA GLY A 44 9.27 -2.51 13.67
C GLY A 44 10.70 -2.41 13.11
N VAL A 45 11.02 -3.17 12.06
CA VAL A 45 12.33 -3.10 11.39
C VAL A 45 12.50 -1.76 10.65
N GLN A 46 11.47 -1.28 9.96
CA GLN A 46 11.44 0.04 9.34
C GLN A 46 11.59 1.15 10.38
N LEU A 47 10.87 1.06 11.50
CA LEU A 47 10.98 2.04 12.58
C LEU A 47 12.39 2.07 13.19
N LYS A 48 13.01 0.89 13.41
CA LYS A 48 14.40 0.76 13.86
C LYS A 48 15.41 1.33 12.87
N TYR A 49 15.16 1.17 11.57
CA TYR A 49 16.01 1.78 10.55
C TYR A 49 15.93 3.30 10.58
N ILE A 50 14.71 3.86 10.70
CA ILE A 50 14.51 5.32 10.81
C ILE A 50 15.27 5.87 12.02
N ASP A 51 15.12 5.22 13.19
CA ASP A 51 15.86 5.57 14.41
C ASP A 51 17.37 5.62 14.18
N ARG A 52 17.95 4.55 13.63
CA ARG A 52 19.40 4.48 13.40
C ARG A 52 19.87 5.49 12.36
N ALA A 53 19.10 5.68 11.28
CA ALA A 53 19.44 6.65 10.25
C ALA A 53 19.46 8.09 10.80
N PHE A 54 18.47 8.46 11.63
CA PHE A 54 18.44 9.77 12.27
C PHE A 54 19.56 9.93 13.27
N SER A 55 19.78 8.92 14.12
CA SER A 55 20.86 8.92 15.10
C SER A 55 22.23 9.12 14.45
N PHE A 56 22.47 8.43 13.32
CA PHE A 56 23.70 8.56 12.54
C PHE A 56 23.88 9.97 11.94
N VAL A 57 22.85 10.48 11.27
CA VAL A 57 22.91 11.78 10.55
C VAL A 57 22.98 12.98 11.51
N LEU A 58 22.27 12.88 12.63
CA LEU A 58 22.20 13.92 13.65
C LEU A 58 23.36 13.82 14.67
N ARG A 59 24.11 12.70 14.64
CA ARG A 59 25.19 12.39 15.60
C ARG A 59 24.70 12.44 17.05
N ASP A 60 23.50 11.93 17.27
CA ASP A 60 22.86 11.85 18.58
C ASP A 60 22.42 10.40 18.81
N ARG A 61 22.80 9.82 19.94
CA ARG A 61 22.55 8.41 20.27
C ARG A 61 21.20 8.19 20.97
N ARG A 62 20.48 9.26 21.32
CA ARG A 62 19.12 9.17 21.82
C ARG A 62 18.19 8.62 20.73
N PRO A 63 17.08 7.95 21.08
CA PRO A 63 16.10 7.48 20.11
C PRO A 63 15.77 8.57 19.07
N PHE A 64 15.80 8.18 17.80
CA PHE A 64 15.54 9.00 16.62
C PHE A 64 16.44 10.23 16.51
N GLY A 65 17.66 10.17 17.04
CA GLY A 65 18.58 11.29 17.10
C GLY A 65 18.03 12.47 17.92
N GLY A 66 17.27 12.16 18.98
CA GLY A 66 16.68 13.14 19.90
C GLY A 66 15.46 13.88 19.35
N LYS A 67 14.90 13.45 18.22
CA LYS A 67 13.69 14.05 17.63
C LYS A 67 12.42 13.52 18.29
N LEU A 68 11.43 14.39 18.48
CA LEU A 68 10.10 13.97 18.88
C LEU A 68 9.42 13.26 17.70
N ILE A 69 9.03 12.01 17.91
CA ILE A 69 8.27 11.25 16.90
C ILE A 69 6.80 11.22 17.31
N VAL A 70 5.93 11.67 16.40
CA VAL A 70 4.47 11.59 16.54
C VAL A 70 3.96 10.54 15.58
N LEU A 71 3.40 9.47 16.12
CA LEU A 71 2.87 8.34 15.36
C LEU A 71 1.34 8.43 15.32
N GLY A 72 0.78 8.48 14.12
CA GLY A 72 -0.66 8.42 13.86
C GLY A 72 -1.02 7.12 13.15
N GLY A 73 -2.12 6.50 13.54
CA GLY A 73 -2.63 5.31 12.85
C GLY A 73 -3.67 4.56 13.67
N ASP A 74 -4.32 3.60 13.03
CA ASP A 74 -5.34 2.75 13.64
C ASP A 74 -5.02 1.27 13.37
N PHE A 75 -4.74 0.52 14.43
CA PHE A 75 -4.39 -0.90 14.34
C PHE A 75 -5.58 -1.83 14.07
N ARG A 76 -6.80 -1.28 13.89
CA ARG A 76 -7.91 -2.01 13.26
C ARG A 76 -7.79 -2.07 11.74
N GLN A 77 -6.93 -1.23 11.15
CA GLN A 77 -6.70 -1.15 9.71
C GLN A 77 -5.63 -2.16 9.26
N CYS A 78 -5.16 -2.09 8.01
CA CYS A 78 -4.22 -3.07 7.51
C CYS A 78 -2.86 -2.99 8.24
N LEU A 79 -2.21 -4.15 8.35
CA LEU A 79 -0.90 -4.35 8.96
C LEU A 79 0.22 -4.33 7.91
N PRO A 80 1.51 -4.36 8.31
CA PRO A 80 2.62 -4.39 7.36
C PRO A 80 2.54 -5.62 6.46
N ILE A 81 2.83 -5.46 5.16
CA ILE A 81 2.82 -6.59 4.22
C ILE A 81 4.18 -7.29 4.29
N ILE A 82 4.19 -8.53 4.81
CA ILE A 82 5.39 -9.37 4.89
C ILE A 82 5.15 -10.66 4.12
N LYS A 83 6.01 -10.92 3.15
CA LYS A 83 5.87 -12.04 2.22
C LYS A 83 6.13 -13.35 2.96
N GLY A 84 5.15 -14.26 2.93
CA GLY A 84 5.28 -15.60 3.51
C GLY A 84 5.24 -15.65 5.05
N ALA A 85 4.94 -14.53 5.72
CA ALA A 85 4.89 -14.48 7.18
C ALA A 85 3.70 -15.29 7.71
N THR A 86 3.94 -16.03 8.79
CA THR A 86 2.87 -16.59 9.64
C THR A 86 2.14 -15.48 10.39
N THR A 87 0.97 -15.79 10.96
CA THR A 87 0.22 -14.85 11.80
C THR A 87 1.06 -14.29 12.95
N GLU A 88 1.89 -15.12 13.59
CA GLU A 88 2.76 -14.69 14.69
C GLU A 88 3.89 -13.78 14.20
N GLN A 89 4.55 -14.14 13.09
CA GLN A 89 5.57 -13.28 12.48
C GLN A 89 4.99 -11.92 12.08
N LEU A 90 3.76 -11.90 11.55
CA LEU A 90 3.05 -10.65 11.24
C LEU A 90 2.81 -9.82 12.51
N ILE A 91 2.36 -10.43 13.61
CA ILE A 91 2.17 -9.74 14.90
C ILE A 91 3.49 -9.12 15.37
N GLN A 92 4.55 -9.94 15.45
CA GLN A 92 5.88 -9.54 15.92
C GLN A 92 6.49 -8.44 15.06
N SER A 93 6.14 -8.39 13.78
CA SER A 93 6.62 -7.36 12.88
C SER A 93 6.04 -5.97 13.12
N THR A 94 4.92 -5.86 13.84
CA THR A 94 4.28 -4.56 14.07
C THR A 94 5.13 -3.69 15.00
N ILE A 95 4.97 -2.37 14.91
CA ILE A 95 5.68 -1.47 15.83
C ILE A 95 5.29 -1.68 17.30
N LEU A 96 4.12 -2.27 17.57
CA LEU A 96 3.63 -2.53 18.92
C LEU A 96 4.56 -3.49 19.69
N CYS A 97 5.22 -4.40 18.97
CA CYS A 97 6.22 -5.32 19.51
C CYS A 97 7.65 -4.74 19.48
N SER A 98 7.83 -3.51 19.00
CA SER A 98 9.16 -2.89 18.95
C SER A 98 9.64 -2.45 20.32
N ARG A 99 10.96 -2.41 20.51
CA ARG A 99 11.58 -1.92 21.76
C ARG A 99 11.11 -0.54 22.20
N TYR A 100 10.69 0.33 21.27
CA TYR A 100 10.19 1.66 21.59
C TYR A 100 8.85 1.60 22.34
N PHE A 101 8.00 0.62 22.01
CA PHE A 101 6.68 0.45 22.62
C PHE A 101 6.71 -0.41 23.88
N ILE A 102 7.68 -1.32 24.02
CA ILE A 102 7.72 -2.29 25.12
C ILE A 102 8.81 -1.99 26.18
N HIS A 103 9.71 -1.01 25.97
CA HIS A 103 10.75 -0.69 26.97
C HIS A 103 10.64 0.71 27.53
N GLY A 104 10.86 0.79 28.84
CA GLY A 104 11.20 2.05 29.53
C GLY A 104 10.17 3.17 29.40
N TYR A 105 8.90 2.86 29.09
CA TYR A 105 7.82 3.83 28.96
C TYR A 105 8.12 4.96 27.97
N GLN A 106 8.83 4.65 26.88
CA GLN A 106 9.26 5.64 25.90
C GLN A 106 8.11 6.23 25.07
N VAL A 107 6.96 5.57 25.02
CA VAL A 107 5.80 5.99 24.20
C VAL A 107 4.63 6.38 25.09
N LYS A 108 4.14 7.61 24.88
CA LYS A 108 2.86 8.09 25.44
C LYS A 108 1.75 7.91 24.41
N LYS A 109 0.70 7.16 24.76
CA LYS A 109 -0.46 6.91 23.90
C LYS A 109 -1.57 7.93 24.14
N PHE A 110 -2.20 8.39 23.06
CA PHE A 110 -3.41 9.20 23.08
C PHE A 110 -4.45 8.56 22.16
N THR A 111 -5.72 8.61 22.54
CA THR A 111 -6.82 8.00 21.77
C THR A 111 -7.82 9.08 21.37
N LEU A 112 -8.21 9.09 20.10
CA LEU A 112 -9.31 9.91 19.58
C LEU A 112 -10.58 9.05 19.54
N ASN A 113 -11.68 9.58 20.07
CA ASN A 113 -12.93 8.82 20.25
C ASN A 113 -14.09 9.31 19.36
N GLU A 114 -13.97 10.50 18.78
CA GLU A 114 -15.02 11.08 17.94
C GLU A 114 -14.75 10.79 16.45
N ASN A 115 -15.74 10.23 15.77
CA ASN A 115 -15.67 9.97 14.34
C ASN A 115 -16.07 11.21 13.56
N MET A 116 -15.11 11.79 12.83
CA MET A 116 -15.30 12.98 12.01
C MET A 116 -15.53 12.67 10.52
N ARG A 117 -15.55 11.39 10.13
CA ARG A 117 -15.70 10.95 8.73
C ARG A 117 -17.13 10.59 8.36
N ALA A 118 -17.80 9.82 9.21
CA ALA A 118 -19.20 9.49 9.01
C ALA A 118 -20.05 10.75 9.19
N ASN A 119 -21.12 10.87 8.41
CA ASN A 119 -22.04 11.98 8.59
C ASN A 119 -22.69 11.93 10.00
N SER A 120 -23.11 13.07 10.53
CA SER A 120 -23.63 13.18 11.91
C SER A 120 -24.86 12.31 12.19
N ASP A 121 -25.60 11.98 11.14
CA ASP A 121 -26.79 11.12 11.09
C ASP A 121 -26.45 9.62 10.92
N GLU A 122 -25.22 9.27 10.57
CA GLU A 122 -24.76 7.88 10.31
C GLU A 122 -24.08 7.25 11.54
N ARG A 123 -24.59 7.54 12.75
CA ARG A 123 -23.99 7.04 14.01
C ARG A 123 -24.01 5.52 14.13
N ASP A 124 -25.10 4.89 13.72
CA ASP A 124 -25.24 3.43 13.77
C ASP A 124 -24.30 2.75 12.78
N PHE A 125 -24.12 3.33 11.60
CA PHE A 125 -23.13 2.88 10.62
C PHE A 125 -21.71 3.03 11.16
N ALA A 126 -21.37 4.17 11.78
CA ALA A 126 -20.07 4.37 12.41
C ALA A 126 -19.81 3.36 13.55
N ALA A 127 -20.81 3.09 14.38
CA ALA A 127 -20.74 2.08 15.45
C ALA A 127 -20.57 0.67 14.89
N PHE A 128 -21.27 0.33 13.80
CA PHE A 128 -21.12 -0.94 13.09
C PHE A 128 -19.70 -1.11 12.53
N LEU A 129 -19.14 -0.08 11.87
CA LEU A 129 -17.77 -0.12 11.37
C LEU A 129 -16.77 -0.38 12.51
N LEU A 130 -16.92 0.29 13.66
CA LEU A 130 -16.05 0.05 14.82
C LEU A 130 -16.14 -1.39 15.32
N GLN A 131 -17.31 -2.01 15.28
CA GLN A 131 -17.46 -3.41 15.68
C GLN A 131 -16.77 -4.37 14.72
N ILE A 132 -16.82 -4.10 13.41
CA ILE A 132 -16.06 -4.85 12.40
C ILE A 132 -14.56 -4.75 12.72
N GLY A 133 -14.05 -3.54 12.95
CA GLY A 133 -12.62 -3.30 13.22
C GLY A 133 -12.15 -3.89 14.56
N ASN A 134 -12.99 -3.86 15.58
CA ASN A 134 -12.69 -4.49 16.87
C ASN A 134 -12.92 -6.01 16.88
N GLY A 135 -13.57 -6.56 15.84
CA GLY A 135 -13.93 -7.97 15.77
C GLY A 135 -14.87 -8.42 16.89
N VAL A 136 -15.80 -7.54 17.31
CA VAL A 136 -16.75 -7.80 18.40
C VAL A 136 -17.70 -8.95 18.03
N ILE A 137 -18.12 -9.73 19.03
CA ILE A 137 -19.15 -10.76 18.87
C ILE A 137 -20.48 -10.13 19.32
N ARG A 138 -21.46 -9.97 18.44
CA ARG A 138 -22.83 -9.63 18.84
C ARG A 138 -23.67 -10.91 18.94
N GLY A 139 -24.48 -11.01 20.00
CA GLY A 139 -25.52 -12.03 20.12
C GLY A 139 -26.65 -11.81 19.10
N ARG A 140 -27.41 -12.87 18.83
CA ARG A 140 -28.41 -13.03 17.74
C ARG A 140 -29.61 -12.06 17.69
N ASN A 141 -29.65 -10.98 18.45
CA ASN A 141 -30.89 -10.25 18.73
C ASN A 141 -31.07 -8.88 18.03
N ASP A 142 -30.18 -8.47 17.10
CA ASP A 142 -30.37 -7.25 16.27
C ASP A 142 -30.37 -7.62 14.78
N GLU A 143 -31.46 -7.31 14.07
CA GLU A 143 -31.78 -7.89 12.75
C GLU A 143 -31.24 -7.12 11.53
N GLU A 144 -30.65 -5.93 11.65
CA GLU A 144 -30.20 -5.15 10.47
C GLU A 144 -28.68 -5.19 10.19
N LEU A 145 -27.85 -5.41 11.21
CA LEU A 145 -26.38 -5.46 11.13
C LEU A 145 -25.82 -6.41 12.22
N SER A 146 -25.83 -7.72 11.97
CA SER A 146 -25.36 -8.73 12.92
C SER A 146 -23.97 -9.29 12.57
N LEU A 147 -23.16 -9.52 13.60
CA LEU A 147 -21.89 -10.26 13.53
C LEU A 147 -22.22 -11.72 13.82
N ASP A 148 -22.15 -12.59 12.83
CA ASP A 148 -22.43 -14.01 13.03
C ASP A 148 -21.24 -14.64 13.77
N GLY A 149 -21.38 -14.68 15.10
CA GLY A 149 -20.45 -15.32 16.00
C GLY A 149 -20.61 -16.83 15.96
N ARG A 150 -19.81 -17.50 15.13
CA ARG A 150 -19.41 -18.88 15.42
C ARG A 150 -17.92 -18.91 15.72
N MET A 151 -17.61 -19.52 16.86
CA MET A 151 -16.25 -19.82 17.29
C MET A 151 -15.59 -20.72 16.26
N ASP A 152 -14.30 -20.49 16.07
CA ASP A 152 -13.36 -21.26 15.25
C ASP A 152 -13.36 -20.91 13.74
N ASN A 153 -12.48 -19.97 13.40
CA ASN A 153 -11.89 -19.66 12.08
C ASN A 153 -12.71 -18.91 11.01
N ASP A 154 -14.02 -18.73 11.16
CA ASP A 154 -14.87 -18.16 10.12
C ASP A 154 -15.80 -17.05 10.67
N ARG A 155 -15.22 -15.91 11.07
CA ARG A 155 -16.02 -14.73 11.43
C ARG A 155 -16.63 -14.14 10.18
N PHE A 156 -17.94 -13.99 10.19
CA PHE A 156 -18.69 -13.39 9.10
C PHE A 156 -19.44 -12.15 9.58
N VAL A 157 -19.40 -11.10 8.77
CA VAL A 157 -20.19 -9.89 8.94
C VAL A 157 -21.35 -9.99 7.95
N THR A 158 -22.57 -9.92 8.46
CA THR A 158 -23.75 -9.77 7.61
C THR A 158 -23.87 -8.30 7.21
N VAL A 159 -23.92 -8.04 5.90
CA VAL A 159 -24.19 -6.69 5.38
C VAL A 159 -25.67 -6.57 5.00
N SER A 160 -26.22 -5.37 5.14
CA SER A 160 -27.63 -5.12 4.82
C SER A 160 -27.91 -5.35 3.33
N GLU A 161 -29.12 -5.81 3.03
CA GLU A 161 -29.52 -6.20 1.66
C GLU A 161 -29.36 -5.05 0.64
N TYR A 162 -29.63 -3.82 1.03
CA TYR A 162 -29.47 -2.66 0.15
C TYR A 162 -28.00 -2.35 -0.21
N MET A 163 -27.02 -2.85 0.54
CA MET A 163 -25.60 -2.75 0.19
C MET A 163 -25.21 -3.79 -0.87
N ILE A 164 -26.00 -4.83 -1.07
CA ILE A 164 -25.68 -5.93 -1.97
C ILE A 164 -26.18 -5.62 -3.38
N SER A 165 -25.30 -5.74 -4.37
CA SER A 165 -25.70 -5.71 -5.78
C SER A 165 -25.90 -7.14 -6.28
N THR A 166 -27.16 -7.50 -6.55
CA THR A 166 -27.58 -8.78 -7.12
C THR A 166 -27.50 -8.81 -8.65
N ASN A 167 -27.21 -7.66 -9.27
CA ASN A 167 -27.14 -7.52 -10.71
C ASN A 167 -25.88 -8.17 -11.28
N ASN A 168 -25.78 -8.32 -12.61
CA ASN A 168 -24.53 -8.72 -13.25
C ASN A 168 -23.43 -7.65 -13.02
N GLU A 169 -22.18 -7.99 -13.32
CA GLU A 169 -21.01 -7.14 -13.06
C GLU A 169 -21.08 -5.79 -13.78
N ASN A 170 -21.65 -5.79 -14.98
CA ASN A 170 -21.84 -4.62 -15.81
C ASN A 170 -22.79 -3.61 -15.15
N ASN A 171 -23.94 -4.07 -14.67
CA ASN A 171 -24.89 -3.27 -13.93
C ASN A 171 -24.30 -2.79 -12.57
N PHE A 172 -23.53 -3.63 -11.88
CA PHE A 172 -22.81 -3.20 -10.68
C PHE A 172 -21.83 -2.05 -10.95
N LEU A 173 -21.11 -2.10 -12.08
CA LEU A 173 -20.26 -0.99 -12.51
C LEU A 173 -21.05 0.29 -12.81
N ASP A 174 -22.31 0.18 -13.27
CA ASP A 174 -23.19 1.34 -13.47
C ASP A 174 -23.66 1.94 -12.14
N GLU A 175 -23.96 1.10 -11.14
CA GLU A 175 -24.32 1.56 -9.79
C GLU A 175 -23.19 2.37 -9.15
N ILE A 176 -21.94 1.98 -9.38
CA ILE A 176 -20.76 2.68 -8.84
C ILE A 176 -20.41 3.91 -9.67
N PHE A 177 -20.16 3.72 -10.97
CA PHE A 177 -19.61 4.77 -11.82
C PHE A 177 -20.68 5.42 -12.69
N GLY A 178 -21.51 4.66 -13.41
CA GLY A 178 -22.56 5.20 -14.27
C GLY A 178 -22.08 6.15 -15.40
N LEU A 179 -22.91 6.35 -16.42
CA LEU A 179 -22.53 7.21 -17.56
C LEU A 179 -22.36 8.69 -17.19
N GLU A 180 -23.16 9.17 -16.24
CA GLU A 180 -23.12 10.57 -15.80
C GLU A 180 -21.75 10.91 -15.18
N TYR A 181 -21.30 10.12 -14.21
CA TYR A 181 -19.99 10.36 -13.60
C TYR A 181 -18.84 10.05 -14.56
N ILE A 182 -18.97 9.07 -15.47
CA ILE A 182 -17.96 8.85 -16.51
C ILE A 182 -17.80 10.09 -17.41
N ARG A 183 -18.89 10.74 -17.79
CA ARG A 183 -18.91 11.93 -18.66
C ARG A 183 -18.59 13.25 -17.95
N SER A 184 -18.71 13.28 -16.62
CA SER A 184 -18.41 14.48 -15.83
C SER A 184 -16.98 14.99 -16.03
N VAL A 185 -16.83 16.31 -16.11
CA VAL A 185 -15.55 17.00 -16.29
C VAL A 185 -14.73 17.02 -15.00
N SER A 186 -15.41 17.29 -13.88
CA SER A 186 -14.89 17.11 -12.53
C SER A 186 -15.51 15.85 -11.95
N LYS A 187 -14.70 15.03 -11.29
CA LYS A 187 -15.09 13.71 -10.79
C LYS A 187 -15.06 13.69 -9.28
N ASN A 188 -16.17 13.26 -8.68
CA ASN A 188 -16.21 12.91 -7.27
C ASN A 188 -15.22 11.78 -6.94
N ASN A 189 -14.85 11.63 -5.67
CA ASN A 189 -13.88 10.64 -5.25
C ASN A 189 -14.55 9.25 -5.16
N VAL A 190 -14.81 8.61 -6.30
CA VAL A 190 -15.49 7.30 -6.39
C VAL A 190 -14.50 6.21 -6.75
N ALA A 191 -14.59 5.03 -6.15
CA ALA A 191 -13.67 3.94 -6.47
C ALA A 191 -14.29 2.55 -6.27
N LEU A 192 -13.72 1.57 -6.98
CA LEU A 192 -13.94 0.15 -6.74
C LEU A 192 -12.76 -0.45 -5.96
N LEU A 193 -13.04 -1.10 -4.84
CA LEU A 193 -12.07 -1.75 -3.98
C LEU A 193 -12.08 -3.26 -4.23
N CYS A 194 -10.88 -3.82 -4.41
CA CYS A 194 -10.67 -5.24 -4.61
C CYS A 194 -9.64 -5.79 -3.61
N PRO A 195 -9.68 -7.09 -3.26
CA PRO A 195 -8.70 -7.68 -2.36
C PRO A 195 -7.31 -7.87 -2.99
N THR A 196 -7.21 -8.04 -4.32
CA THR A 196 -5.95 -8.40 -5.02
C THR A 196 -5.66 -7.52 -6.24
N ASN A 197 -4.39 -7.34 -6.59
CA ASN A 197 -3.99 -6.60 -7.79
C ASN A 197 -4.49 -7.24 -9.09
N LYS A 198 -4.62 -8.57 -9.14
CA LYS A 198 -5.17 -9.29 -10.30
C LYS A 198 -6.60 -8.82 -10.58
N LEU A 199 -7.45 -8.84 -9.56
CA LEU A 199 -8.85 -8.40 -9.67
C LEU A 199 -8.96 -6.91 -9.99
N VAL A 200 -8.04 -6.09 -9.47
CA VAL A 200 -7.95 -4.66 -9.82
C VAL A 200 -7.72 -4.47 -11.31
N ASN A 201 -6.78 -5.21 -11.91
CA ASN A 201 -6.49 -5.10 -13.33
C ASN A 201 -7.69 -5.56 -14.17
N GLU A 202 -8.25 -6.73 -13.86
CA GLU A 202 -9.43 -7.28 -14.54
C GLU A 202 -10.63 -6.32 -14.51
N MET A 203 -10.92 -5.73 -13.35
CA MET A 203 -12.05 -4.81 -13.22
C MET A 203 -11.76 -3.44 -13.86
N ASN A 204 -10.52 -2.96 -13.84
CA ASN A 204 -10.15 -1.76 -14.56
C ASN A 204 -10.31 -1.93 -16.07
N ASP A 205 -9.90 -3.07 -16.62
CA ASP A 205 -10.08 -3.38 -18.04
C ASP A 205 -11.57 -3.43 -18.41
N ARG A 206 -12.39 -4.07 -17.57
CA ARG A 206 -13.86 -4.10 -17.74
C ARG A 206 -14.48 -2.71 -17.71
N VAL A 207 -14.02 -1.81 -16.83
CA VAL A 207 -14.49 -0.42 -16.79
C VAL A 207 -14.11 0.30 -18.09
N ILE A 208 -12.90 0.10 -18.60
CA ILE A 208 -12.48 0.68 -19.88
C ILE A 208 -13.37 0.16 -21.02
N ASP A 209 -13.55 -1.16 -21.13
CA ASP A 209 -14.33 -1.78 -22.20
C ASP A 209 -15.82 -1.42 -22.13
N ARG A 210 -16.36 -1.25 -20.92
CA ARG A 210 -17.76 -0.87 -20.70
C ARG A 210 -18.06 0.55 -21.16
N TYR A 211 -17.17 1.49 -20.86
CA TYR A 211 -17.48 2.92 -20.97
C TYR A 211 -16.74 3.65 -22.10
N TYR A 212 -15.67 3.09 -22.63
CA TYR A 212 -14.82 3.73 -23.62
C TYR A 212 -14.67 2.90 -24.87
N ARG A 213 -15.14 3.43 -26.01
CA ARG A 213 -15.01 2.77 -27.32
C ARG A 213 -13.66 3.02 -27.99
N ASN A 214 -13.12 4.22 -27.82
CA ASN A 214 -11.88 4.66 -28.47
C ASN A 214 -10.74 4.59 -27.48
N THR A 215 -9.96 3.50 -27.55
CA THR A 215 -8.80 3.27 -26.69
C THR A 215 -7.51 3.35 -27.48
N GLU A 216 -6.48 3.92 -26.86
CA GLU A 216 -5.11 3.97 -27.37
C GLU A 216 -4.25 3.05 -26.50
N ILE A 217 -3.29 2.35 -27.11
CA ILE A 217 -2.34 1.50 -26.39
C ILE A 217 -0.95 2.12 -26.50
N PHE A 218 -0.31 2.33 -25.35
CA PHE A 218 1.06 2.80 -25.25
C PHE A 218 1.95 1.66 -24.80
N TYR A 219 2.85 1.21 -25.67
CA TYR A 219 3.81 0.17 -25.36
C TYR A 219 5.02 0.72 -24.61
N SER A 220 5.54 -0.07 -23.69
CA SER A 220 6.81 0.22 -23.02
C SER A 220 7.99 -0.21 -23.87
N GLU A 221 9.15 0.35 -23.55
CA GLU A 221 10.44 -0.17 -24.01
C GLU A 221 11.09 -0.86 -22.81
N ASP A 222 11.32 -2.16 -22.93
CA ASP A 222 11.89 -2.98 -21.86
C ASP A 222 13.32 -3.37 -22.22
N THR A 223 14.23 -3.32 -21.25
CA THR A 223 15.65 -3.66 -21.46
C THR A 223 16.15 -4.46 -20.28
N LEU A 224 16.97 -5.48 -20.54
CA LEU A 224 17.57 -6.26 -19.47
C LEU A 224 18.42 -5.38 -18.57
N TYR A 225 18.28 -5.56 -17.27
CA TYR A 225 18.92 -4.66 -16.31
C TYR A 225 20.44 -4.65 -16.47
N PHE A 226 21.05 -5.82 -16.71
CA PHE A 226 22.50 -5.98 -16.87
C PHE A 226 23.06 -5.43 -18.18
N GLU A 227 22.20 -5.18 -19.17
CA GLU A 227 22.57 -4.57 -20.45
C GLU A 227 22.55 -3.04 -20.39
N THR A 228 21.98 -2.45 -19.33
CA THR A 228 22.06 -1.01 -19.10
C THR A 228 23.44 -0.61 -18.57
N ASP A 229 23.86 0.64 -18.80
CA ASP A 229 25.10 1.23 -18.24
C ASP A 229 25.01 1.51 -16.72
N ASN A 230 24.11 0.82 -16.02
CA ASN A 230 23.74 1.13 -14.63
C ASN A 230 24.70 0.44 -13.64
N VAL A 231 25.94 0.94 -13.59
CA VAL A 231 27.05 0.40 -12.78
C VAL A 231 26.71 0.34 -11.28
N GLU A 232 25.92 1.29 -10.75
CA GLU A 232 25.58 1.38 -9.32
C GLU A 232 24.73 0.22 -8.78
N GLY A 233 23.94 -0.44 -9.63
CA GLY A 233 23.10 -1.58 -9.23
C GLY A 233 23.86 -2.91 -9.14
N VAL A 234 24.96 -3.01 -9.90
CA VAL A 234 25.79 -4.22 -10.02
C VAL A 234 26.64 -4.40 -8.75
N ASP A 235 27.17 -3.31 -8.20
CA ASP A 235 27.93 -3.32 -6.94
C ASP A 235 27.08 -3.76 -5.74
N GLN A 236 25.78 -3.46 -5.74
CA GLN A 236 24.85 -3.88 -4.67
C GLN A 236 24.53 -5.37 -4.69
N LEU A 237 24.75 -6.04 -5.83
CA LEU A 237 24.51 -7.47 -6.00
C LEU A 237 25.77 -8.33 -5.84
N GLY A 238 26.95 -7.72 -5.73
CA GLY A 238 28.22 -8.47 -5.71
C GLY A 238 28.53 -9.19 -7.02
N ILE A 239 27.91 -8.77 -8.14
CA ILE A 239 28.14 -9.36 -9.45
C ILE A 239 29.50 -8.87 -9.96
N THR A 240 30.44 -9.77 -10.21
CA THR A 240 31.76 -9.39 -10.72
C THR A 240 31.67 -8.93 -12.18
N PRO A 241 32.61 -8.10 -12.66
CA PRO A 241 32.71 -7.74 -14.06
C PRO A 241 32.77 -8.96 -15.02
N GLU A 242 33.28 -10.11 -14.55
CA GLU A 242 33.30 -11.35 -15.35
C GLU A 242 31.91 -11.98 -15.49
N VAL A 243 31.11 -12.00 -14.41
CA VAL A 243 29.71 -12.48 -14.45
C VAL A 243 28.88 -11.60 -15.37
N ARG A 244 29.07 -10.27 -15.33
CA ARG A 244 28.39 -9.33 -16.26
C ARG A 244 28.69 -9.65 -17.73
N LYS A 245 29.97 -9.87 -18.07
CA LYS A 245 30.37 -10.24 -19.44
C LYS A 245 29.82 -11.60 -19.86
N TYR A 246 29.75 -12.56 -18.93
CA TYR A 246 29.18 -13.88 -19.20
C TYR A 246 27.67 -13.77 -19.43
N GLU A 247 26.92 -13.17 -18.52
CA GLU A 247 25.47 -13.00 -18.65
C GLU A 247 25.10 -12.19 -19.90
N GLN A 248 25.79 -11.09 -20.20
CA GLN A 248 25.53 -10.28 -21.39
C GLN A 248 25.80 -11.03 -22.71
N LYS A 249 26.70 -12.02 -22.69
CA LYS A 249 27.00 -12.88 -23.85
C LYS A 249 25.92 -13.94 -24.09
N TYR A 250 25.21 -14.39 -23.05
CA TYR A 250 24.20 -15.44 -23.14
C TYR A 250 22.75 -14.93 -22.95
N SER A 251 22.54 -13.70 -22.47
CA SER A 251 21.22 -13.11 -22.15
C SER A 251 20.30 -13.01 -23.36
N ASN A 252 20.80 -12.47 -24.46
CA ASN A 252 20.05 -12.26 -25.71
C ASN A 252 19.55 -13.55 -26.37
N LYS A 253 20.06 -14.71 -25.96
CA LYS A 253 19.61 -16.02 -26.46
C LYS A 253 18.39 -16.56 -25.72
N TYR A 254 18.18 -16.16 -24.45
CA TYR A 254 17.15 -16.74 -23.58
C TYR A 254 16.10 -15.73 -23.10
N PHE A 255 16.42 -14.43 -23.09
CA PHE A 255 15.53 -13.37 -22.61
C PHE A 255 15.22 -12.37 -23.73
N THR A 256 14.19 -12.68 -24.53
CA THR A 256 13.74 -11.80 -25.61
C THR A 256 12.91 -10.62 -25.07
N PRO A 257 12.86 -9.48 -25.78
CA PRO A 257 11.94 -8.39 -25.44
C PRO A 257 10.49 -8.84 -25.27
N ASP A 258 10.03 -9.77 -26.13
CA ASP A 258 8.67 -10.35 -26.03
C ASP A 258 8.45 -11.08 -24.72
N LEU A 259 9.45 -11.80 -24.21
CA LEU A 259 9.38 -12.43 -22.90
C LEU A 259 9.29 -11.37 -21.79
N LEU A 260 10.11 -10.32 -21.84
CA LEU A 260 10.07 -9.22 -20.85
C LEU A 260 8.71 -8.51 -20.80
N ASN A 261 8.09 -8.32 -21.98
CA ASN A 261 6.78 -7.69 -22.13
C ASN A 261 5.66 -8.45 -21.38
N THR A 262 5.85 -9.75 -21.11
CA THR A 262 4.91 -10.57 -20.32
C THR A 262 5.01 -10.34 -18.80
N PHE A 263 6.14 -9.82 -18.31
CA PHE A 263 6.34 -9.59 -16.89
C PHE A 263 5.75 -8.24 -16.47
N ASN A 264 4.96 -8.24 -15.39
CA ASN A 264 4.43 -7.02 -14.78
C ASN A 264 4.73 -7.00 -13.29
N PRO A 265 5.99 -6.68 -12.90
CA PRO A 265 6.39 -6.61 -11.49
C PRO A 265 5.52 -5.62 -10.71
N THR A 266 5.41 -5.84 -9.40
CA THR A 266 4.68 -4.91 -8.53
C THR A 266 5.36 -3.53 -8.56
N GLY A 267 4.57 -2.48 -8.78
CA GLY A 267 5.06 -1.10 -8.87
C GLY A 267 5.49 -0.65 -10.28
N TYR A 268 5.53 -1.57 -11.24
CA TYR A 268 5.75 -1.22 -12.66
C TYR A 268 4.43 -0.88 -13.33
N PRO A 269 4.43 0.07 -14.30
CA PRO A 269 3.33 0.20 -15.24
C PRO A 269 3.30 -1.02 -16.18
N LEU A 270 2.12 -1.28 -16.76
CA LEU A 270 1.94 -2.35 -17.73
C LEU A 270 2.76 -2.08 -19.00
N HIS A 271 3.24 -3.15 -19.64
CA HIS A 271 3.87 -3.04 -20.96
C HIS A 271 2.90 -2.41 -21.97
N ALA A 272 1.73 -3.04 -22.16
CA ALA A 272 0.65 -2.51 -22.98
C ALA A 272 -0.31 -1.70 -22.11
N LEU A 273 -0.09 -0.39 -22.03
CA LEU A 273 -0.96 0.52 -21.28
C LEU A 273 -2.14 0.97 -22.16
N LYS A 274 -3.29 0.30 -22.01
CA LYS A 274 -4.55 0.64 -22.69
C LYS A 274 -5.27 1.77 -21.95
N ILE A 275 -5.48 2.92 -22.60
CA ILE A 275 -6.16 4.09 -22.02
C ILE A 275 -7.16 4.70 -22.99
N ALA A 276 -8.06 5.54 -22.48
CA ALA A 276 -9.02 6.29 -23.29
C ALA A 276 -9.14 7.73 -22.80
N LYS A 277 -9.42 8.67 -23.70
CA LYS A 277 -9.67 10.07 -23.34
C LYS A 277 -10.79 10.17 -22.30
N GLY A 278 -10.51 10.89 -21.21
CA GLY A 278 -11.43 11.06 -20.08
C GLY A 278 -11.38 9.94 -19.03
N CYS A 279 -10.57 8.91 -19.21
CA CYS A 279 -10.40 7.86 -18.20
C CYS A 279 -9.63 8.37 -16.97
N ILE A 280 -9.85 7.72 -15.83
CA ILE A 280 -9.09 7.98 -14.61
C ILE A 280 -7.80 7.18 -14.66
N LEU A 281 -6.68 7.87 -14.53
CA LEU A 281 -5.36 7.33 -14.29
C LEU A 281 -4.96 7.54 -12.83
N MET A 282 -4.04 6.72 -12.35
CA MET A 282 -3.40 6.85 -11.05
C MET A 282 -1.89 6.89 -11.24
N CYS A 283 -1.22 7.83 -10.58
CA CYS A 283 0.24 7.90 -10.58
C CYS A 283 0.84 6.78 -9.73
N LEU A 284 1.95 6.21 -10.20
CA LEU A 284 2.69 5.13 -9.54
C LEU A 284 3.95 5.64 -8.81
N ARG A 285 4.29 6.93 -8.94
CA ARG A 285 5.53 7.51 -8.43
C ARG A 285 5.33 8.91 -7.86
N ASN A 286 6.28 9.31 -7.01
CA ASN A 286 6.39 10.68 -6.57
C ASN A 286 7.07 11.51 -7.66
N LEU A 287 6.28 12.23 -8.46
CA LEU A 287 6.79 13.07 -9.55
C LEU A 287 6.92 14.52 -9.09
N ASP A 288 5.89 15.05 -8.43
CA ASP A 288 5.91 16.39 -7.84
C ASP A 288 5.10 16.41 -6.54
N ILE A 289 5.81 16.27 -5.41
CA ILE A 289 5.20 16.25 -4.08
C ILE A 289 4.59 17.61 -3.72
N LYS A 290 5.19 18.72 -4.18
CA LYS A 290 4.70 20.07 -3.87
C LYS A 290 3.37 20.32 -4.56
N GLU A 291 3.24 19.86 -5.79
CA GLU A 291 2.00 19.99 -6.56
C GLU A 291 0.97 18.90 -6.29
N GLY A 292 1.31 17.89 -5.48
CA GLY A 292 0.41 16.79 -5.11
C GLY A 292 0.34 15.65 -6.15
N LEU A 293 1.28 15.63 -7.11
CA LEU A 293 1.44 14.54 -8.08
C LEU A 293 2.36 13.46 -7.50
N CYS A 294 1.80 12.65 -6.61
CA CYS A 294 2.50 11.59 -5.90
C CYS A 294 1.89 10.21 -6.16
N ASN A 295 2.56 9.16 -5.67
CA ASN A 295 2.07 7.80 -5.81
C ASN A 295 0.65 7.67 -5.21
N GLY A 296 -0.30 7.14 -5.98
CA GLY A 296 -1.72 7.05 -5.61
C GLY A 296 -2.58 8.23 -6.09
N THR A 297 -2.00 9.35 -6.52
CA THR A 297 -2.79 10.49 -7.04
C THR A 297 -3.59 10.08 -8.25
N ARG A 298 -4.91 10.29 -8.20
CA ARG A 298 -5.83 10.04 -9.30
C ARG A 298 -6.08 11.29 -10.14
N MET A 299 -6.19 11.09 -11.45
CA MET A 299 -6.30 12.18 -12.43
C MET A 299 -7.04 11.73 -13.68
N VAL A 300 -7.67 12.67 -14.38
CA VAL A 300 -8.36 12.43 -15.64
C VAL A 300 -7.40 12.65 -16.80
N TYR A 301 -7.21 11.63 -17.65
CA TYR A 301 -6.43 11.74 -18.88
C TYR A 301 -7.18 12.59 -19.91
N ILE A 302 -6.56 13.66 -20.40
CA ILE A 302 -7.19 14.60 -21.35
C ILE A 302 -6.76 14.29 -22.78
N LYS A 303 -5.46 14.14 -23.02
CA LYS A 303 -4.86 13.80 -24.31
C LYS A 303 -3.35 13.60 -24.17
N THR A 304 -2.74 13.02 -25.19
CA THR A 304 -1.30 13.10 -25.42
C THR A 304 -0.96 14.38 -26.15
N ILE A 305 0.12 15.05 -25.73
CA ILE A 305 0.70 16.21 -26.41
C ILE A 305 2.18 15.94 -26.68
N ASN A 306 2.78 16.69 -27.60
CA ASN A 306 4.23 16.73 -27.74
C ASN A 306 4.79 17.83 -26.84
N GLU A 307 5.95 17.57 -26.27
CA GLU A 307 6.77 18.59 -25.62
C GLU A 307 7.22 19.63 -26.66
N GLU A 308 7.21 20.90 -26.28
CA GLU A 308 7.54 21.99 -27.18
C GLU A 308 9.00 21.85 -27.68
N GLY A 309 9.19 21.84 -29.00
CA GLY A 309 10.51 21.65 -29.61
C GLY A 309 11.07 20.21 -29.57
N SER A 310 10.26 19.21 -29.21
CA SER A 310 10.68 17.82 -29.04
C SER A 310 9.65 16.83 -29.60
N THR A 311 10.10 15.64 -30.01
CA THR A 311 9.22 14.53 -30.41
C THR A 311 8.69 13.75 -29.21
N LYS A 312 9.08 14.13 -27.99
CA LYS A 312 8.70 13.47 -26.75
C LYS A 312 7.22 13.67 -26.46
N LYS A 313 6.51 12.55 -26.27
CA LYS A 313 5.09 12.52 -25.90
C LYS A 313 4.91 12.70 -24.40
N LEU A 314 3.97 13.55 -24.02
CA LEU A 314 3.54 13.80 -22.65
C LEU A 314 2.05 13.51 -22.51
N PHE A 315 1.65 12.91 -21.40
CA PHE A 315 0.25 12.87 -21.00
C PHE A 315 -0.15 14.18 -20.35
N LYS A 316 -1.17 14.84 -20.91
CA LYS A 316 -1.86 15.94 -20.26
C LYS A 316 -3.00 15.37 -19.44
N CYS A 317 -2.88 15.47 -18.12
CA CYS A 317 -3.88 15.02 -17.16
C CYS A 317 -4.43 16.20 -16.35
N ARG A 318 -5.61 16.02 -15.76
CA ARG A 318 -6.20 16.99 -14.83
C ARG A 318 -6.51 16.30 -13.49
N SER A 319 -6.32 16.99 -12.37
CA SER A 319 -6.76 16.46 -11.07
C SER A 319 -8.27 16.14 -11.07
N LEU A 320 -8.71 15.23 -10.20
CA LEU A 320 -10.12 14.81 -10.17
C LEU A 320 -11.09 15.98 -9.95
N ASP A 321 -10.72 16.93 -9.09
CA ASP A 321 -11.49 18.15 -8.80
C ASP A 321 -11.49 19.17 -9.96
N GLY A 322 -10.62 18.99 -10.95
CA GLY A 322 -10.47 19.89 -12.09
C GLY A 322 -9.46 21.04 -11.88
N ALA A 323 -8.91 21.21 -10.68
CA ALA A 323 -8.15 22.40 -10.29
C ALA A 323 -6.74 22.48 -10.91
N LYS A 324 -6.06 21.34 -11.08
CA LYS A 324 -4.66 21.29 -11.54
C LYS A 324 -4.52 20.54 -12.85
N THR A 325 -3.57 20.95 -13.66
CA THR A 325 -3.15 20.24 -14.88
C THR A 325 -1.75 19.68 -14.67
N PHE A 326 -1.58 18.40 -14.97
CA PHE A 326 -0.31 17.69 -14.87
C PHE A 326 0.20 17.30 -16.26
N LEU A 327 1.50 17.43 -16.48
CA LEU A 327 2.20 16.92 -17.66
C LEU A 327 3.10 15.77 -17.22
N ILE A 328 2.87 14.58 -17.77
CA ILE A 328 3.55 13.36 -17.33
C ILE A 328 4.31 12.77 -18.51
N ALA A 329 5.62 12.62 -18.36
CA ALA A 329 6.49 11.95 -19.32
C ALA A 329 6.59 10.45 -19.03
N LYS A 330 7.03 9.67 -20.04
CA LYS A 330 7.60 8.35 -19.79
C LYS A 330 8.83 8.50 -18.87
N VAL A 331 8.99 7.53 -17.97
CA VAL A 331 10.16 7.44 -17.10
C VAL A 331 10.66 6.01 -17.10
N GLU A 332 11.95 5.84 -16.85
CA GLU A 332 12.52 4.51 -16.65
C GLU A 332 12.16 3.96 -15.26
N HIS A 333 11.69 2.71 -15.26
CA HIS A 333 11.39 1.94 -14.06
C HIS A 333 12.45 0.87 -13.89
N THR A 334 13.21 0.96 -12.80
CA THR A 334 14.27 0.00 -12.44
C THR A 334 13.77 -1.03 -11.43
N PRO A 335 14.37 -2.25 -11.41
CA PRO A 335 13.94 -3.32 -10.51
C PRO A 335 13.99 -2.87 -9.05
N VAL A 336 12.90 -3.14 -8.33
CA VAL A 336 12.80 -2.82 -6.90
C VAL A 336 13.51 -3.90 -6.06
N ASN A 337 13.57 -5.13 -6.56
CA ASN A 337 14.28 -6.24 -5.93
C ASN A 337 14.99 -7.07 -7.00
N LEU A 338 16.31 -7.18 -6.91
CA LEU A 338 17.13 -7.89 -7.88
C LEU A 338 17.13 -9.42 -7.67
N LYS A 339 16.55 -9.94 -6.58
CA LYS A 339 16.23 -11.36 -6.38
C LYS A 339 15.03 -11.84 -7.22
N MET A 340 14.56 -11.03 -8.18
CA MET A 340 13.49 -11.42 -9.10
C MET A 340 14.01 -12.33 -10.21
N ALA A 341 13.13 -13.17 -10.77
CA ALA A 341 13.51 -14.17 -11.77
C ALA A 341 14.24 -13.58 -12.98
N ILE A 342 13.82 -12.38 -13.43
CA ILE A 342 14.45 -11.64 -14.54
C ILE A 342 14.49 -10.15 -14.18
N PRO A 343 15.66 -9.59 -13.84
CA PRO A 343 15.82 -8.15 -13.63
C PRO A 343 15.79 -7.38 -14.97
N PHE A 344 14.87 -6.42 -15.11
CA PHE A 344 14.77 -5.57 -16.31
C PHE A 344 14.31 -4.14 -15.98
N THR A 345 14.70 -3.17 -16.81
CA THR A 345 14.15 -1.81 -16.80
C THR A 345 12.97 -1.69 -17.75
N ARG A 346 12.02 -0.82 -17.43
CA ARG A 346 10.85 -0.52 -18.25
C ARG A 346 10.70 0.98 -18.43
N ASN A 347 10.82 1.51 -19.64
CA ASN A 347 10.53 2.90 -19.96
C ASN A 347 9.06 3.07 -20.36
N GLN A 348 8.28 3.69 -19.48
CA GLN A 348 6.82 3.83 -19.64
C GLN A 348 6.27 4.98 -18.79
N PHE A 349 5.08 5.48 -19.13
CA PHE A 349 4.38 6.43 -18.28
C PHE A 349 4.14 5.83 -16.88
N PRO A 350 4.46 6.53 -15.79
CA PRO A 350 4.34 6.02 -14.43
C PRO A 350 2.88 6.08 -13.94
N VAL A 351 1.97 5.49 -14.71
CA VAL A 351 0.52 5.51 -14.46
C VAL A 351 -0.13 4.16 -14.75
N LYS A 352 -1.29 3.95 -14.16
CA LYS A 352 -2.22 2.85 -14.48
C LYS A 352 -3.66 3.34 -14.45
N ILE A 353 -4.62 2.55 -14.92
CA ILE A 353 -6.05 2.85 -14.74
C ILE A 353 -6.38 2.94 -13.24
N GLY A 354 -7.13 3.97 -12.85
CA GLY A 354 -7.37 4.38 -11.46
C GLY A 354 -8.81 4.29 -10.97
N TYR A 355 -9.67 3.52 -11.64
CA TYR A 355 -11.05 3.27 -11.18
C TYR A 355 -11.09 2.27 -10.03
N CYS A 356 -10.31 1.20 -10.17
CA CYS A 356 -10.21 0.12 -9.20
C CYS A 356 -8.86 0.15 -8.49
N MET A 357 -8.84 -0.18 -7.20
CA MET A 357 -7.60 -0.35 -6.43
C MET A 357 -7.71 -1.49 -5.41
N THR A 358 -6.56 -1.89 -4.89
CA THR A 358 -6.54 -2.79 -3.73
C THR A 358 -7.01 -2.03 -2.50
N ILE A 359 -7.69 -2.73 -1.60
CA ILE A 359 -8.19 -2.16 -0.34
C ILE A 359 -7.07 -1.45 0.45
N ASN A 360 -5.87 -2.05 0.49
CA ASN A 360 -4.72 -1.51 1.22
C ASN A 360 -4.26 -0.14 0.70
N MET A 361 -4.47 0.16 -0.60
CA MET A 361 -4.06 1.45 -1.20
C MET A 361 -4.97 2.62 -0.80
N PHE A 362 -6.17 2.34 -0.30
CA PHE A 362 -7.13 3.36 0.12
C PHE A 362 -7.12 3.62 1.63
N GLN A 363 -6.18 3.03 2.37
CA GLN A 363 -5.97 3.40 3.77
C GLN A 363 -5.71 4.92 3.89
N GLY A 364 -6.25 5.58 4.92
CA GLY A 364 -6.29 7.04 5.05
C GLY A 364 -7.26 7.85 4.18
N GLN A 365 -7.78 7.33 3.06
CA GLN A 365 -8.62 8.13 2.14
C GLN A 365 -10.12 8.06 2.45
N THR A 366 -10.86 9.10 2.06
CA THR A 366 -12.34 9.13 2.13
C THR A 366 -12.93 9.18 0.72
N LEU A 367 -13.94 8.36 0.45
CA LEU A 367 -14.59 8.22 -0.86
C LEU A 367 -16.05 8.63 -0.77
N ASP A 368 -16.57 9.25 -1.83
CA ASP A 368 -17.97 9.68 -1.93
C ASP A 368 -18.90 8.51 -2.29
N ARG A 369 -18.38 7.51 -3.01
CA ARG A 369 -19.04 6.23 -3.29
C ARG A 369 -18.01 5.12 -3.41
N VAL A 370 -18.33 3.96 -2.85
CA VAL A 370 -17.42 2.83 -2.74
C VAL A 370 -18.10 1.58 -3.25
N GLY A 371 -17.49 0.96 -4.25
CA GLY A 371 -17.80 -0.43 -4.58
C GLY A 371 -16.81 -1.37 -3.90
N LEU A 372 -17.27 -2.50 -3.38
CA LEU A 372 -16.43 -3.60 -2.91
C LEU A 372 -16.71 -4.82 -3.76
N TYR A 373 -15.70 -5.29 -4.51
CA TYR A 373 -15.82 -6.45 -5.38
C TYR A 373 -14.92 -7.58 -4.88
N LEU A 374 -15.55 -8.71 -4.55
CA LEU A 374 -14.91 -9.84 -3.88
C LEU A 374 -14.88 -11.06 -4.80
N ASN A 375 -13.70 -11.66 -4.95
CA ASN A 375 -13.56 -12.98 -5.55
C ASN A 375 -13.58 -14.07 -4.47
N GLU A 376 -13.44 -15.34 -4.86
CA GLU A 376 -13.51 -16.49 -3.94
C GLU A 376 -12.50 -16.45 -2.78
N LEU A 377 -11.35 -15.78 -2.98
CA LEU A 377 -10.38 -15.53 -1.90
C LEU A 377 -10.99 -14.67 -0.78
N GLY A 378 -11.90 -13.76 -1.15
CA GLY A 378 -12.57 -12.84 -0.25
C GLY A 378 -11.59 -11.92 0.48
N ILE A 379 -11.97 -11.57 1.71
CA ILE A 379 -11.10 -10.86 2.65
C ILE A 379 -10.19 -11.88 3.33
N PHE A 380 -8.88 -11.64 3.24
CA PHE A 380 -7.87 -12.61 3.71
C PHE A 380 -6.89 -12.02 4.73
N SER A 381 -6.87 -10.70 4.92
CA SER A 381 -5.91 -10.03 5.80
C SER A 381 -6.58 -9.23 6.90
N HIS A 382 -5.84 -9.05 8.00
CA HIS A 382 -6.26 -8.28 9.16
C HIS A 382 -6.78 -6.89 8.77
N GLY A 383 -7.95 -6.53 9.25
CA GLY A 383 -8.48 -5.16 9.14
C GLY A 383 -8.90 -4.76 7.72
N GLN A 384 -8.71 -5.62 6.72
CA GLN A 384 -8.98 -5.30 5.32
C GLN A 384 -10.47 -4.99 5.08
N LEU A 385 -11.39 -5.76 5.68
CA LEU A 385 -12.82 -5.44 5.59
C LEU A 385 -13.15 -4.10 6.24
N TYR A 386 -12.59 -3.84 7.42
CA TYR A 386 -12.78 -2.57 8.13
C TYR A 386 -12.28 -1.38 7.29
N VAL A 387 -11.09 -1.49 6.69
CA VAL A 387 -10.56 -0.47 5.79
C VAL A 387 -11.52 -0.24 4.63
N ALA A 388 -11.96 -1.30 3.95
CA ALA A 388 -12.82 -1.18 2.77
C ALA A 388 -14.13 -0.43 3.06
N LEU A 389 -14.84 -0.83 4.12
CA LEU A 389 -16.15 -0.25 4.44
C LEU A 389 -16.02 1.15 5.06
N SER A 390 -14.97 1.41 5.85
CA SER A 390 -14.75 2.71 6.51
C SER A 390 -14.30 3.84 5.57
N ARG A 391 -14.13 3.58 4.26
CA ARG A 391 -13.85 4.64 3.28
C ARG A 391 -15.09 5.44 2.92
N ALA A 392 -16.27 4.84 3.06
CA ALA A 392 -17.55 5.46 2.78
C ALA A 392 -17.99 6.40 3.92
N LYS A 393 -18.72 7.47 3.55
CA LYS A 393 -19.30 8.43 4.52
C LYS A 393 -20.65 7.98 5.07
N SER A 394 -21.37 7.16 4.31
CA SER A 394 -22.68 6.60 4.66
C SER A 394 -22.81 5.15 4.19
N ALA A 395 -23.68 4.39 4.84
CA ALA A 395 -24.02 3.04 4.44
C ALA A 395 -24.56 2.95 3.00
N SER A 396 -25.37 3.93 2.58
CA SER A 396 -25.98 4.02 1.25
C SER A 396 -24.97 4.25 0.11
N SER A 397 -23.77 4.73 0.43
CA SER A 397 -22.69 4.96 -0.52
C SER A 397 -21.85 3.70 -0.81
N LEU A 398 -22.14 2.58 -0.13
CA LEU A 398 -21.50 1.28 -0.34
C LEU A 398 -22.34 0.38 -1.24
N LYS A 399 -21.68 -0.23 -2.23
CA LYS A 399 -22.25 -1.40 -2.93
C LYS A 399 -21.25 -2.53 -2.96
N ILE A 400 -21.71 -3.75 -2.72
CA ILE A 400 -20.91 -4.94 -2.53
C ILE A 400 -21.37 -6.00 -3.51
N LYS A 401 -20.41 -6.63 -4.20
CA LYS A 401 -20.68 -7.71 -5.13
C LYS A 401 -19.63 -8.80 -5.02
N TRP A 402 -20.08 -10.04 -5.13
CA TRP A 402 -19.23 -11.22 -5.26
C TRP A 402 -19.14 -11.63 -6.73
N SER A 403 -17.95 -12.06 -7.15
CA SER A 403 -17.70 -12.63 -8.48
C SER A 403 -18.22 -14.06 -8.63
N TYR A 404 -18.69 -14.65 -7.53
CA TYR A 404 -19.08 -16.04 -7.41
C TYR A 404 -20.43 -16.14 -6.69
N PRO A 405 -21.24 -17.17 -6.97
CA PRO A 405 -22.46 -17.42 -6.22
C PRO A 405 -22.10 -17.75 -4.76
N GLN A 406 -22.75 -17.10 -3.82
CA GLN A 406 -22.58 -17.44 -2.41
C GLN A 406 -23.42 -18.67 -2.07
N ASN A 407 -22.93 -19.48 -1.13
CA ASN A 407 -23.73 -20.53 -0.52
C ASN A 407 -24.90 -19.90 0.25
N GLU A 408 -26.07 -20.56 0.28
CA GLU A 408 -27.26 -20.06 0.97
C GLU A 408 -26.98 -19.68 2.44
N SER A 409 -26.17 -20.47 3.15
CA SER A 409 -25.79 -20.21 4.55
C SER A 409 -24.87 -18.99 4.76
N ARG A 410 -24.27 -18.49 3.67
CA ARG A 410 -23.31 -17.38 3.62
C ARG A 410 -23.80 -16.21 2.77
N GLN A 411 -25.06 -16.22 2.34
CA GLN A 411 -25.65 -15.14 1.54
C GLN A 411 -25.54 -13.82 2.30
N GLY A 412 -24.99 -12.78 1.64
CA GLY A 412 -24.80 -11.46 2.25
C GLY A 412 -23.77 -11.39 3.37
N LYS A 413 -22.96 -12.45 3.54
CA LYS A 413 -21.93 -12.52 4.57
C LYS A 413 -20.54 -12.33 3.99
N ILE A 414 -19.72 -11.51 4.65
CA ILE A 414 -18.32 -11.26 4.29
C ILE A 414 -17.42 -11.74 5.41
N ARG A 415 -16.37 -12.48 5.08
CA ARG A 415 -15.36 -12.90 6.06
C ARG A 415 -14.68 -11.67 6.68
N ASN A 416 -14.58 -11.62 7.99
CA ASN A 416 -13.87 -10.59 8.73
C ASN A 416 -12.63 -11.17 9.40
N VAL A 417 -11.46 -10.83 8.88
CA VAL A 417 -10.18 -11.30 9.43
C VAL A 417 -9.67 -10.25 10.41
N ILE A 418 -9.67 -10.58 11.71
CA ILE A 418 -9.21 -9.71 12.80
C ILE A 418 -8.28 -10.50 13.71
N ASN A 419 -7.20 -9.84 14.12
CA ASN A 419 -6.18 -10.34 15.03
C ASN A 419 -6.40 -9.67 16.38
N HIS A 420 -6.96 -10.41 17.31
CA HIS A 420 -7.34 -9.87 18.62
C HIS A 420 -6.15 -9.46 19.46
N SER A 421 -5.00 -10.13 19.32
CA SER A 421 -3.77 -9.77 20.02
C SER A 421 -3.29 -8.38 19.62
N ILE A 422 -3.36 -8.04 18.33
CA ILE A 422 -3.05 -6.69 17.84
C ILE A 422 -4.00 -5.65 18.41
N ILE A 423 -5.31 -5.90 18.36
CA ILE A 423 -6.31 -4.96 18.90
C ILE A 423 -6.11 -4.77 20.41
N TYR A 424 -5.82 -5.85 21.14
CA TYR A 424 -5.54 -5.82 22.57
C TYR A 424 -4.29 -4.97 22.88
N MET A 425 -3.17 -5.19 22.18
CA MET A 425 -1.94 -4.41 22.37
C MET A 425 -2.09 -2.94 21.98
N ALA A 426 -2.91 -2.65 20.97
CA ALA A 426 -3.17 -1.28 20.54
C ALA A 426 -4.00 -0.51 21.57
N THR A 427 -5.06 -1.13 22.10
CA THR A 427 -6.03 -0.48 22.99
C THR A 427 -5.60 -0.46 24.46
N ASN A 428 -4.77 -1.40 24.91
CA ASN A 428 -4.33 -1.50 26.30
C ASN A 428 -2.89 -0.99 26.48
N ASN A 429 -2.49 -0.84 27.75
CA ASN A 429 -1.10 -0.61 28.11
C ASN A 429 -0.29 -1.87 27.80
N ILE A 430 0.78 -1.69 27.01
CA ILE A 430 1.67 -2.80 26.65
C ILE A 430 2.60 -3.04 27.83
N PRO A 431 2.79 -4.30 28.29
CA PRO A 431 3.75 -4.62 29.34
C PRO A 431 5.13 -4.03 29.05
N GLN A 432 5.75 -3.43 30.06
CA GLN A 432 7.03 -2.75 29.91
C GLN A 432 8.17 -3.59 30.49
N ILE A 433 9.28 -3.62 29.76
CA ILE A 433 10.55 -4.24 30.14
C ILE A 433 11.50 -3.13 30.58
N SER A 434 12.29 -3.39 31.64
CA SER A 434 13.31 -2.44 32.09
C SER A 434 14.40 -2.32 31.04
N LEU A 435 14.91 -1.09 30.81
CA LEU A 435 16.03 -0.84 29.90
C LEU A 435 17.31 -1.61 30.30
N THR A 436 17.43 -2.03 31.57
CA THR A 436 18.58 -2.79 32.10
C THR A 436 18.54 -4.28 31.80
N GLN A 437 17.36 -4.87 31.50
CA GLN A 437 17.22 -6.31 31.27
C GLN A 437 17.77 -6.75 29.89
N ASP A 438 17.70 -5.89 28.88
CA ASP A 438 18.22 -6.15 27.53
C ASP A 438 19.75 -5.98 27.41
N MET A 439 20.41 -5.34 28.39
CA MET A 439 21.86 -5.14 28.35
C MET A 439 22.65 -6.44 28.54
N MET A 440 22.06 -7.50 29.11
CA MET A 440 22.79 -8.77 29.27
C MET A 440 23.07 -9.47 27.93
N ASP A 441 22.21 -9.33 26.92
CA ASP A 441 22.40 -9.99 25.62
C ASP A 441 23.27 -9.19 24.63
N VAL A 442 23.43 -7.88 24.85
CA VAL A 442 24.30 -7.04 24.01
C VAL A 442 25.79 -7.18 24.38
N TYR A 443 26.10 -7.55 25.63
CA TYR A 443 27.49 -7.76 26.10
C TYR A 443 27.96 -9.22 26.07
N ALA A 444 27.08 -10.20 25.85
CA ALA A 444 27.46 -11.62 25.78
C ALA A 444 28.16 -12.03 24.47
N GLY A 445 28.26 -11.12 23.49
CA GLY A 445 28.88 -11.36 22.19
C GLY A 445 30.12 -10.52 21.92
N ASN A 446 31.19 -10.63 22.73
CA ASN A 446 32.55 -10.28 22.30
C ASN A 446 33.67 -10.84 23.22
N ARG A 447 34.37 -11.85 22.67
CA ARG A 447 35.75 -12.35 22.89
C ARG A 447 36.10 -13.08 24.21
N PRO A 448 36.74 -14.27 24.13
CA PRO A 448 37.48 -14.82 25.24
C PRO A 448 38.72 -13.96 25.50
N LEU A 449 38.98 -13.69 26.78
CA LEU A 449 40.21 -13.08 27.28
C LEU A 449 41.39 -13.98 26.90
N GLU A 450 42.23 -13.54 25.97
CA GLU A 450 43.60 -14.04 25.87
C GLU A 450 44.36 -13.55 27.11
N ASN A 451 44.60 -14.48 28.03
CA ASN A 451 45.50 -14.27 29.15
C ASN A 451 46.92 -14.11 28.60
N VAL A 452 47.47 -12.91 28.76
CA VAL A 452 48.91 -12.68 28.70
C VAL A 452 49.51 -13.23 30.00
N ASN A 453 50.32 -14.27 29.86
CA ASN A 453 51.50 -14.53 30.70
C ASN A 453 52.62 -15.02 29.78
#